data_AF-A0A132E8N6-F1
#
_entry.id   AF-A0A132E8N6-F1
#
_cell.length_a   1.000
_cell.length_b   1.000
_cell.length_c   1.000
_cell.angle_alpha   90.00
_cell.angle_beta   90.00
_cell.angle_gamma   90.00
#
_symmetry.space_group_name_H-M   'P 1'
#
loop_
_entity.id
_entity.type
_entity.pdbx_description
1 polymer ?
#
loop_
_entity_poly.entity_id
_entity_poly.type
_entity_poly.pdbx_seq_one_letter_code
_entity_poly.pdbx_strand_id
1 'polypeptide(L)'
;MTATLLLVSFALPPRFPPEWVPKPLAQFVAGCVPGLTKRQLLARTARLGWKPTWEPVPKLKRDDIEAYGFGLTVDGVGVPLIARMRRAAKDVMPAKVPERDTRQMSLF
;
A
#
# COMPACT_ATOMS: atom_id res chain seq x y z
N MET A 1 -13.43 -18.39 -9.58
CA MET A 1 -12.40 -18.22 -8.51
C MET A 1 -11.81 -16.83 -8.64
N THR A 2 -12.14 -15.91 -7.74
CA THR A 2 -11.57 -14.56 -7.72
C THR A 2 -10.14 -14.63 -7.20
N ALA A 3 -9.16 -14.34 -8.05
CA ALA A 3 -7.76 -14.27 -7.64
C ALA A 3 -7.59 -13.23 -6.53
N THR A 4 -6.86 -13.57 -5.47
CA THR A 4 -6.57 -12.64 -4.37
C THR A 4 -5.61 -11.56 -4.83
N LEU A 5 -5.94 -10.30 -4.59
CA LEU A 5 -5.05 -9.17 -4.87
C LEU A 5 -4.19 -8.86 -3.65
N LEU A 6 -2.88 -8.76 -3.88
CA LEU A 6 -1.86 -8.48 -2.87
C LEU A 6 -1.15 -7.17 -3.19
N LEU A 7 -0.96 -6.33 -2.18
CA LEU A 7 -0.23 -5.08 -2.28
C LEU A 7 1.22 -5.35 -2.69
N VAL A 8 1.70 -4.61 -3.68
CA VAL A 8 3.10 -4.57 -4.09
C VAL A 8 3.75 -3.32 -3.55
N SER A 9 3.13 -2.15 -3.76
CA SER A 9 3.66 -0.86 -3.34
C SER A 9 2.59 0.23 -3.34
N PHE A 10 2.92 1.37 -2.72
CA PHE A 10 2.20 2.63 -2.90
C PHE A 10 2.99 3.59 -3.78
N ALA A 11 2.29 4.47 -4.48
CA ALA A 11 2.86 5.59 -5.21
C ALA A 11 1.99 6.84 -5.03
N LEU A 12 2.59 8.01 -5.23
CA LEU A 12 1.85 9.26 -5.38
C LEU A 12 1.57 9.52 -6.87
N PRO A 13 0.43 10.13 -7.22
CA PRO A 13 0.22 10.72 -8.52
C PRO A 13 1.29 11.78 -8.81
N PRO A 14 1.75 11.92 -10.07
CA PRO A 14 2.83 12.86 -10.42
C PRO A 14 2.57 14.33 -10.04
N ARG A 15 1.31 14.70 -9.85
CA ARG A 15 0.88 16.07 -9.53
C ARG A 15 0.72 16.33 -8.03
N PHE A 16 0.86 15.31 -7.18
CA PHE A 16 0.73 15.48 -5.73
C PHE A 16 2.11 15.66 -5.09
N PRO A 17 2.41 16.82 -4.46
CA PRO A 17 3.70 17.06 -3.85
C PRO A 17 3.93 16.14 -2.64
N PRO A 18 5.07 15.43 -2.55
CA PRO A 18 5.34 14.54 -1.41
C PRO A 18 5.41 15.28 -0.07
N GLU A 19 5.81 16.56 -0.07
CA GLU A 19 5.87 17.41 1.12
C GLU A 19 4.49 17.70 1.74
N TRP A 20 3.40 17.51 0.99
CA TRP A 20 2.03 17.68 1.48
C TRP A 20 1.47 16.41 2.12
N VAL A 21 2.20 15.30 2.09
CA VAL A 21 1.78 14.06 2.74
C VAL A 21 1.87 14.22 4.26
N PRO A 22 0.76 14.10 5.00
CA PRO A 22 0.80 14.17 6.46
C PRO A 22 1.70 13.06 7.04
N LYS A 23 2.48 13.40 8.08
CA LYS A 23 3.37 12.44 8.76
C LYS A 23 2.66 11.14 9.18
N PRO A 24 1.42 11.17 9.74
CA PRO A 24 0.71 9.94 10.09
C PRO A 24 0.46 9.03 8.89
N LEU A 25 0.19 9.62 7.71
CA LEU A 25 -0.01 8.86 6.48
C LEU A 25 1.30 8.25 5.97
N ALA A 26 2.40 9.00 6.02
CA ALA A 26 3.72 8.47 5.66
C ALA A 26 4.11 7.28 6.56
N GLN A 27 3.85 7.37 7.86
CA GLN A 27 4.06 6.27 8.81
C GLN A 27 3.16 5.06 8.51
N PHE A 28 1.89 5.30 8.18
CA PHE A 28 0.98 4.23 7.77
C PHE A 28 1.49 3.49 6.52
N VAL A 29 1.94 4.23 5.50
CA VAL A 29 2.50 3.65 4.27
C VAL A 29 3.75 2.84 4.57
N ALA A 30 4.66 3.38 5.39
CA ALA A 30 5.88 2.67 5.80
C ALA A 30 5.59 1.40 6.61
N GLY A 31 4.49 1.38 7.39
CA GLY A 31 4.04 0.21 8.14
C GLY A 31 3.24 -0.82 7.31
N CYS A 32 2.96 -0.54 6.04
CA CYS A 32 2.28 -1.45 5.13
C CYS A 32 3.29 -2.29 4.34
N VAL A 33 3.43 -3.55 4.73
CA VAL A 33 4.28 -4.52 4.02
C VAL A 33 3.65 -4.97 2.70
N PRO A 34 4.45 -5.28 1.66
CA PRO A 34 3.96 -6.00 0.49
C PRO A 34 3.28 -7.32 0.90
N GLY A 35 2.25 -7.73 0.16
CA GLY A 35 1.43 -8.91 0.47
C GLY A 35 0.08 -8.59 1.14
N LEU A 36 -0.16 -7.35 1.58
CA LEU A 36 -1.44 -7.00 2.20
C LEU A 36 -2.60 -7.02 1.20
N THR A 37 -3.73 -7.59 1.60
CA THR A 37 -4.96 -7.57 0.81
C THR A 37 -5.69 -6.23 0.94
N LYS A 38 -6.57 -5.91 -0.03
CA LYS A 38 -7.49 -4.76 0.06
C LYS A 38 -8.22 -4.72 1.41
N ARG A 39 -8.75 -5.86 1.86
CA ARG A 39 -9.48 -5.96 3.14
C ARG A 39 -8.61 -5.58 4.33
N GLN A 40 -7.36 -6.02 4.35
CA GLN A 40 -6.42 -5.67 5.42
C GLN A 40 -6.07 -4.17 5.39
N LEU A 41 -5.89 -3.58 4.21
CA LEU A 41 -5.65 -2.14 4.07
C LEU A 41 -6.83 -1.33 4.62
N LEU A 42 -8.06 -1.63 4.20
CA LEU A 42 -9.27 -0.96 4.67
C LEU A 42 -9.48 -1.14 6.18
N ALA A 43 -9.20 -2.33 6.72
CA ALA A 43 -9.30 -2.58 8.15
C ALA A 43 -8.26 -1.77 8.95
N ARG A 44 -7.03 -1.62 8.45
CA ARG A 44 -5.99 -0.81 9.11
C ARG A 44 -6.35 0.67 9.11
N THR A 45 -6.89 1.21 8.02
CA THR A 45 -7.33 2.61 7.97
C THR A 45 -8.55 2.86 8.85
N ALA A 46 -9.47 1.90 8.93
CA ALA A 46 -10.63 1.99 9.83
C ALA A 46 -10.20 2.04 11.31
N ARG A 47 -9.15 1.30 11.70
CA ARG A 47 -8.57 1.36 13.06
C ARG A 47 -7.97 2.73 13.41
N LEU A 48 -7.58 3.50 12.40
CA LEU A 48 -7.08 4.87 12.55
C LEU A 48 -8.22 5.92 12.47
N GLY A 49 -9.48 5.49 12.34
CA GLY A 49 -10.62 6.38 12.16
C GLY A 49 -10.71 7.03 10.78
N TRP A 50 -9.87 6.62 9.83
CA TRP A 50 -9.85 7.19 8.48
C TRP A 50 -10.90 6.55 7.59
N LYS A 51 -11.46 7.36 6.68
CA LYS A 51 -12.44 6.94 5.68
C LYS A 51 -11.78 6.87 4.30
N PRO A 52 -11.25 5.71 3.89
CA PRO A 52 -10.62 5.57 2.58
C PRO A 52 -11.63 5.57 1.44
N THR A 53 -11.23 6.11 0.29
CA THR A 53 -11.85 5.79 -1.00
C THR A 53 -11.05 4.69 -1.70
N TRP A 54 -11.73 3.88 -2.52
CA TRP A 54 -11.09 2.80 -3.27
C TRP A 54 -11.69 2.69 -4.66
N GLU A 55 -10.91 3.05 -5.68
CA GLU A 55 -11.37 3.06 -7.07
C GLU A 55 -10.34 2.39 -7.99
N PRO A 56 -10.74 1.51 -8.92
CA PRO A 56 -9.81 0.98 -9.91
C PRO A 56 -9.30 2.09 -10.83
N VAL A 57 -8.01 2.04 -11.20
CA VAL A 57 -7.40 2.96 -12.18
C VAL A 57 -6.85 2.16 -13.36
N PRO A 58 -7.72 1.74 -14.31
CA PRO A 58 -7.33 0.83 -15.40
C PRO A 58 -6.19 1.38 -16.27
N LYS A 59 -6.12 2.70 -16.43
CA LYS A 59 -5.08 3.40 -17.22
C LYS A 59 -3.66 3.20 -16.68
N LEU A 60 -3.53 2.80 -15.41
CA LEU A 60 -2.23 2.57 -14.77
C LEU A 60 -1.89 1.08 -14.64
N LYS A 61 -2.72 0.16 -15.15
CA LYS A 61 -2.42 -1.27 -15.16
C LYS A 61 -1.19 -1.56 -16.01
N ARG A 62 -0.28 -2.40 -15.51
CA ARG A 62 0.90 -2.88 -16.23
C ARG A 62 1.08 -4.36 -15.94
N ASP A 63 1.05 -5.20 -16.97
CA ASP A 63 1.19 -6.66 -16.85
C ASP A 63 0.20 -7.27 -15.82
N ASP A 64 0.72 -7.97 -14.81
CA ASP A 64 -0.05 -8.54 -13.69
C ASP A 64 -0.31 -7.57 -12.53
N ILE A 65 0.15 -6.33 -12.65
CA ILE A 65 0.00 -5.27 -11.64
C ILE A 65 -1.18 -4.37 -12.00
N GLU A 66 -2.21 -4.44 -11.18
CA GLU A 66 -3.35 -3.52 -11.17
C GLU A 66 -3.06 -2.30 -10.31
N ALA A 67 -3.72 -1.18 -10.63
CA ALA A 67 -3.60 0.06 -9.88
C ALA A 67 -4.96 0.48 -9.35
N TYR A 68 -4.98 0.95 -8.11
CA TYR A 68 -6.17 1.42 -7.43
C TYR A 68 -5.89 2.78 -6.79
N GLY A 69 -6.78 3.74 -7.01
CA GLY A 69 -6.82 4.97 -6.26
C GLY A 69 -7.24 4.66 -4.84
N PHE A 70 -6.40 5.04 -3.89
CA PHE A 70 -6.59 4.87 -2.46
C PHE A 70 -6.52 6.25 -1.81
N GLY A 71 -7.65 6.96 -1.81
CA GLY A 71 -7.75 8.30 -1.25
C GLY A 71 -7.91 8.25 0.26
N LEU A 72 -7.13 9.06 0.98
CA LEU A 72 -7.21 9.19 2.44
C LEU A 72 -7.25 10.66 2.83
N THR A 73 -8.17 11.01 3.72
CA THR A 73 -8.20 12.32 4.36
C THR A 73 -7.62 12.20 5.76
N VAL A 74 -6.48 12.85 6.00
CA VAL A 74 -5.77 12.85 7.28
C VAL A 74 -5.51 14.31 7.66
N ASP A 75 -5.92 14.71 8.85
CA ASP A 75 -5.78 16.09 9.36
C ASP A 75 -6.33 17.17 8.40
N GLY A 76 -7.43 16.86 7.71
CA GLY A 76 -8.06 17.75 6.72
C GLY A 76 -7.38 17.77 5.35
N VAL A 77 -6.27 17.05 5.18
CA VAL A 77 -5.55 16.94 3.91
C VAL A 77 -6.00 15.67 3.17
N GLY A 78 -6.57 15.84 1.99
CA GLY A 78 -6.88 14.74 1.08
C GLY A 78 -5.66 14.31 0.29
N VAL A 79 -5.15 13.10 0.54
CA VAL A 79 -4.01 12.52 -0.15
C VAL A 79 -4.46 11.37 -1.06
N PRO A 80 -4.31 11.52 -2.39
CA PRO A 80 -4.58 10.46 -3.33
C PRO A 80 -3.36 9.53 -3.42
N LEU A 81 -3.42 8.36 -2.80
CA LEU A 81 -2.40 7.32 -3.02
C LEU A 81 -2.80 6.43 -4.20
N ILE A 82 -1.81 5.82 -4.84
CA ILE A 82 -2.00 4.74 -5.82
C ILE A 82 -1.51 3.45 -5.17
N ALA A 83 -2.42 2.54 -4.85
CA ALA A 83 -2.10 1.19 -4.42
C ALA A 83 -1.85 0.30 -5.65
N ARG A 84 -0.62 -0.24 -5.76
CA ARG A 84 -0.25 -1.23 -6.78
C ARG A 84 -0.52 -2.62 -6.22
N MET A 85 -1.35 -3.39 -6.90
CA MET A 85 -1.81 -4.71 -6.46
C MET A 85 -1.48 -5.75 -7.52
N ARG A 86 -0.91 -6.90 -7.16
CA ARG A 86 -0.76 -8.04 -8.07
C ARG A 86 -1.77 -9.13 -7.74
N ARG A 87 -2.19 -9.90 -8.74
CA ARG A 87 -2.90 -11.16 -8.46
C ARG A 87 -1.93 -12.19 -7.89
N ALA A 88 -2.28 -12.76 -6.75
CA ALA A 88 -1.65 -13.99 -6.29
C ALA A 88 -1.94 -15.09 -7.34
N ALA A 89 -0.90 -15.59 -7.99
CA ALA A 89 -0.99 -16.90 -8.64
C ALA A 89 -1.16 -17.96 -7.54
N LYS A 90 -1.81 -19.09 -7.86
CA LYS A 90 -2.08 -20.18 -6.90
C LYS A 90 -0.82 -20.71 -6.17
N ASP A 91 0.38 -20.40 -6.66
CA ASP A 91 1.67 -20.90 -6.16
C ASP A 91 2.58 -19.87 -5.48
N VAL A 92 2.16 -18.60 -5.32
CA VAL A 92 3.03 -17.61 -4.67
C VAL A 92 2.73 -17.56 -3.18
N MET A 93 3.55 -18.30 -2.41
CA MET A 93 3.61 -18.17 -0.94
C MET A 93 3.67 -16.69 -0.54
N PRO A 94 2.95 -16.26 0.51
CA PRO A 94 3.01 -14.88 1.00
C PRO A 94 4.47 -14.52 1.29
N ALA A 95 4.88 -13.32 0.85
CA ALA A 95 6.24 -12.83 0.98
C ALA A 95 6.73 -13.04 2.42
N LYS A 96 7.75 -13.89 2.56
CA LYS A 96 8.48 -14.09 3.81
C LYS A 96 9.00 -12.70 4.20
N VAL A 97 8.48 -12.16 5.30
CA VAL A 97 9.07 -11.00 5.97
C VAL A 97 10.57 -11.32 6.10
N PRO A 98 11.50 -10.49 5.59
CA PRO A 98 12.90 -10.74 5.85
C PRO A 98 13.07 -10.66 7.36
N GLU A 99 13.35 -11.81 7.97
CA GLU A 99 13.84 -11.90 9.34
C GLU A 99 15.05 -10.97 9.40
N ARG A 100 14.96 -9.89 10.18
CA ARG A 100 16.10 -9.00 10.43
C ARG A 100 17.18 -9.87 11.05
N ASP A 101 18.19 -10.18 10.25
CA ASP A 101 19.36 -10.94 10.67
C ASP A 101 20.03 -10.17 11.82
N THR A 102 20.01 -10.75 13.01
CA THR A 102 20.52 -10.13 14.25
C THR A 102 22.05 -9.99 14.22
N ARG A 103 22.73 -10.51 13.17
CA ARG A 103 24.19 -10.44 13.01
C ARG A 103 24.66 -9.22 12.25
N GLN A 104 23.75 -8.40 11.69
CA GLN A 104 24.12 -7.16 11.00
C GLN A 104 24.20 -5.95 11.97
N MET A 105 24.73 -6.19 13.17
CA MET A 105 25.17 -5.12 14.08
C MET A 105 26.68 -5.25 14.24
N SER A 106 27.43 -4.46 13.47
CA SER A 106 28.72 -3.83 13.82
C SER A 106 29.47 -3.45 12.53
N LEU A 107 29.32 -2.20 12.12
CA LEU A 107 30.26 -1.53 11.21
C LEU A 107 30.27 -0.03 11.55
N PHE A 108 30.51 0.26 12.83
CA PHE A 108 31.03 1.52 13.37
C PHE A 108 31.73 1.19 14.69
#